data_AF-A0A6H9RW56-F1
#
_entry.id   AF-A0A6H9RW56-F1
#
_cell.length_a   1.000
_cell.length_b   1.000
_cell.length_c   1.000
_cell.angle_alpha   90.00
_cell.angle_beta   90.00
_cell.angle_gamma   90.00
#
_symmetry.space_group_name_H-M   'P 1'
#
loop_
_entity.id
_entity.type
_entity.pdbx_description
1 polymer ?
#
loop_
_entity_poly.entity_id
_entity_poly.type
_entity_poly.pdbx_seq_one_letter_code
_entity_poly.pdbx_strand_id
1 'polypeptide(L)'
;MARITKAQKAGLDFLDQIFFNELVVHRGMNDEEQQQLETVIKRVTQMAESQYSGREAELIKHFAYYFLEVSLTNTMAEWMQVFPVTALPPDLSTQTVEAVNHFTSDFQMAFMLVLAEKSTGFDASYALEIAEALKSEFAGYSALVRRDLVMRCFACEFRDVSVGIYCWLIVAGVLPVTKNCSDRISNEFNDRFITRLTLLADHEMIVHSLKVMISKDNSTSVFLGQAKFELKEATIVRLLDIQKVFNESVAKSSLRGIPLINGRDLTSAEQVQRFFDQWGSRKARLRM
;
A
#
# COMPACT_ATOMS: atom_id res chain seq x y z
N MET A 1 -10.79 -1.00 33.45
CA MET A 1 -10.27 -0.44 32.19
C MET A 1 -11.09 -1.00 31.05
N ALA A 2 -11.80 -0.15 30.30
CA ALA A 2 -12.54 -0.61 29.10
C ALA A 2 -11.52 -1.22 28.12
N ARG A 3 -11.70 -2.49 27.77
CA ARG A 3 -10.83 -3.16 26.80
C ARG A 3 -11.13 -2.59 25.42
N ILE A 4 -10.11 -2.02 24.77
CA ILE A 4 -10.15 -1.59 23.37
C ILE A 4 -10.48 -2.81 22.50
N THR A 5 -11.46 -2.70 21.61
CA THR A 5 -11.85 -3.78 20.69
C THR A 5 -10.82 -3.97 19.59
N LYS A 6 -10.86 -5.10 18.87
CA LYS A 6 -9.94 -5.34 17.74
C LYS A 6 -10.13 -4.31 16.61
N ALA A 7 -11.37 -3.96 16.28
CA ALA A 7 -11.66 -2.88 15.34
C ALA A 7 -11.10 -1.53 15.80
N GLN A 8 -11.32 -1.15 17.07
CA GLN A 8 -10.80 0.11 17.60
C GLN A 8 -9.28 0.16 17.51
N LYS A 9 -8.60 -0.94 17.85
CA LYS A 9 -7.15 -1.04 17.71
C LYS A 9 -6.70 -0.92 16.25
N ALA A 10 -7.37 -1.60 15.32
CA ALA A 10 -7.02 -1.53 13.89
C ALA A 10 -7.26 -0.14 13.30
N GLY A 11 -8.34 0.54 13.71
CA GLY A 11 -8.61 1.93 13.34
C GLY A 11 -7.54 2.89 13.87
N LEU A 12 -7.09 2.70 15.11
CA LEU A 12 -5.98 3.48 15.68
C LEU A 12 -4.65 3.16 14.99
N ASP A 13 -4.33 1.89 14.72
CA ASP A 13 -3.11 1.51 14.00
C ASP A 13 -3.09 2.13 12.58
N PHE A 14 -4.25 2.25 11.92
CA PHE A 14 -4.37 2.92 10.62
C PHE A 14 -4.21 4.44 10.75
N LEU A 15 -4.86 5.06 11.75
CA LEU A 15 -4.70 6.48 12.05
C LEU A 15 -3.24 6.85 12.36
N ASP A 16 -2.55 6.05 13.17
CA ASP A 16 -1.15 6.26 13.55
C ASP A 16 -0.24 6.23 12.31
N GLN A 17 -0.49 5.31 11.37
CA GLN A 17 0.26 5.20 10.12
C GLN A 17 0.09 6.46 9.25
N ILE A 18 -1.11 7.01 9.17
CA ILE A 18 -1.39 8.24 8.43
C ILE A 18 -0.76 9.44 9.12
N PHE A 19 -0.97 9.56 10.43
CA PHE A 19 -0.40 10.65 11.23
C PHE A 19 1.12 10.68 11.14
N PHE A 20 1.77 9.52 11.16
CA PHE A 20 3.22 9.43 10.94
C PHE A 20 3.63 9.99 9.57
N ASN A 21 2.92 9.64 8.50
CA ASN A 21 3.22 10.16 7.16
C ASN A 21 2.93 11.66 7.04
N GLU A 22 1.87 12.16 7.68
CA GLU A 22 1.57 13.59 7.78
C GLU A 22 2.69 14.36 8.49
N LEU A 23 3.22 13.83 9.59
CA LEU A 23 4.39 14.39 10.27
C LEU A 23 5.63 14.38 9.38
N VAL A 24 5.89 13.27 8.67
CA VAL A 24 7.04 13.20 7.75
C VAL A 24 6.90 14.26 6.65
N VAL A 25 5.75 14.38 6.01
CA VAL A 25 5.55 15.36 4.92
C VAL A 25 5.70 16.80 5.43
N HIS A 26 5.03 17.17 6.52
CA HIS A 26 4.96 18.57 6.95
C HIS A 26 6.07 19.01 7.91
N ARG A 27 6.77 18.06 8.55
CA ARG A 27 7.79 18.35 9.57
C ARG A 27 9.11 17.62 9.34
N GLY A 28 9.10 16.50 8.62
CA GLY A 28 10.30 15.69 8.36
C GLY A 28 11.02 16.04 7.06
N MET A 29 10.27 16.37 6.01
CA MET A 29 10.82 16.74 4.70
C MET A 29 11.33 18.18 4.70
N ASN A 30 12.44 18.40 4.00
CA ASN A 30 12.91 19.74 3.67
C ASN A 30 12.18 20.32 2.45
N ASP A 31 12.43 21.59 2.11
CA ASP A 31 11.76 22.29 1.01
C ASP A 31 11.95 21.59 -0.35
N GLU A 32 13.11 21.01 -0.61
CA GLU A 32 13.41 20.29 -1.86
C GLU A 32 12.59 18.99 -1.94
N GLU A 33 12.52 18.22 -0.86
CA GLU A 33 11.74 16.98 -0.79
C GLU A 33 10.24 17.24 -0.89
N GLN A 34 9.76 18.33 -0.30
CA GLN A 34 8.37 18.77 -0.47
C GLN A 34 8.09 19.14 -1.92
N GLN A 35 8.97 19.91 -2.56
CA GLN A 35 8.83 20.25 -3.97
C GLN A 35 8.87 19.03 -4.89
N GLN A 36 9.71 18.04 -4.58
CA GLN A 36 9.75 16.76 -5.29
C GLN A 36 8.39 16.04 -5.17
N LEU A 37 7.84 15.91 -3.95
CA LEU A 37 6.54 15.27 -3.71
C LEU A 37 5.40 16.00 -4.43
N GLU A 38 5.35 17.33 -4.36
CA GLU A 38 4.39 18.16 -5.09
C GLU A 38 4.50 17.97 -6.61
N THR A 39 5.73 17.82 -7.11
CA THR A 39 5.97 17.55 -8.53
C THR A 39 5.42 16.18 -8.92
N VAL A 40 5.63 15.13 -8.11
CA VAL A 40 5.02 13.81 -8.37
C VAL A 40 3.50 13.93 -8.44
N ILE A 41 2.87 14.57 -7.45
CA ILE A 41 1.42 14.75 -7.39
C ILE A 41 0.93 15.49 -8.63
N LYS A 42 1.59 16.59 -9.00
CA LYS A 42 1.22 17.41 -10.17
C LYS A 42 1.29 16.60 -11.46
N ARG A 43 2.37 15.86 -11.69
CA ARG A 43 2.60 15.12 -12.94
C ARG A 43 1.64 13.95 -13.09
N VAL A 44 1.45 13.17 -12.02
CA VAL A 44 0.47 12.08 -11.99
C VAL A 44 -0.95 12.62 -12.17
N THR A 45 -1.30 13.71 -11.48
CA THR A 45 -2.61 14.36 -11.62
C THR A 45 -2.85 14.82 -13.05
N GLN A 46 -1.88 15.48 -13.68
CA GLN A 46 -1.99 15.96 -15.05
C GLN A 46 -2.26 14.81 -16.04
N MET A 47 -1.57 13.67 -15.90
CA MET A 47 -1.78 12.52 -16.79
C MET A 47 -3.13 11.84 -16.52
N ALA A 48 -3.45 11.60 -15.24
CA ALA A 48 -4.71 10.96 -14.87
C ALA A 48 -5.94 11.77 -15.29
N GLU A 49 -5.93 13.09 -15.05
CA GLU A 49 -7.05 13.98 -15.36
C GLU A 49 -7.13 14.36 -16.85
N SER A 50 -6.12 14.02 -17.65
CA SER A 50 -6.21 14.16 -19.11
C SER A 50 -7.16 13.14 -19.76
N GLN A 51 -7.40 12.02 -19.09
CA GLN A 51 -8.20 10.90 -19.60
C GLN A 51 -9.39 10.53 -18.72
N TYR A 52 -9.29 10.76 -17.40
CA TYR A 52 -10.31 10.35 -16.44
C TYR A 52 -10.77 11.54 -15.59
N SER A 53 -11.94 11.41 -14.96
CA SER A 53 -12.47 12.42 -14.05
C SER A 53 -13.14 11.77 -12.83
N GLY A 54 -13.37 12.57 -11.78
CA GLY A 54 -14.04 12.12 -10.56
C GLY A 54 -13.36 10.89 -9.93
N ARG A 55 -14.16 9.87 -9.57
CA ARG A 55 -13.68 8.65 -8.90
C ARG A 55 -12.62 7.90 -9.70
N GLU A 56 -12.76 7.82 -11.02
CA GLU A 56 -11.83 7.11 -11.90
C GLU A 56 -10.46 7.78 -11.92
N ALA A 57 -10.41 9.12 -11.94
CA ALA A 57 -9.15 9.84 -11.83
C ALA A 57 -8.45 9.55 -10.48
N GLU A 58 -9.19 9.51 -9.37
CA GLU A 58 -8.62 9.21 -8.05
C GLU A 58 -8.10 7.77 -7.93
N LEU A 59 -8.76 6.81 -8.61
CA LEU A 59 -8.30 5.43 -8.76
C LEU A 59 -6.98 5.38 -9.52
N ILE A 60 -6.92 5.98 -10.71
CA ILE A 60 -5.72 6.02 -11.54
C ILE A 60 -4.56 6.67 -10.79
N LYS A 61 -4.77 7.82 -10.13
CA LYS A 61 -3.74 8.46 -9.30
C LYS A 61 -3.23 7.52 -8.22
N HIS A 62 -4.13 6.79 -7.53
CA HIS A 62 -3.75 5.86 -6.47
C HIS A 62 -2.82 4.76 -6.96
N PHE A 63 -3.23 4.09 -8.02
CA PHE A 63 -2.44 3.00 -8.59
C PHE A 63 -1.16 3.49 -9.23
N ALA A 64 -1.15 4.70 -9.81
CA ALA A 64 0.05 5.29 -10.37
C ALA A 64 1.09 5.59 -9.27
N TYR A 65 0.67 6.16 -8.14
CA TYR A 65 1.55 6.34 -6.99
C TYR A 65 2.08 5.01 -6.47
N TYR A 66 1.25 3.96 -6.42
CA TYR A 66 1.67 2.63 -5.97
C TYR A 66 2.69 1.99 -6.93
N PHE A 67 2.45 2.04 -8.23
CA PHE A 67 3.38 1.49 -9.21
C PHE A 67 4.69 2.26 -9.28
N LEU A 68 4.63 3.58 -9.10
CA LEU A 68 5.83 4.40 -8.91
C LEU A 68 6.58 3.99 -7.64
N GLU A 69 5.90 3.80 -6.50
CA GLU A 69 6.53 3.33 -5.25
C GLU A 69 7.26 1.99 -5.44
N VAL A 70 6.60 1.02 -6.07
CA VAL A 70 7.17 -0.30 -6.35
C VAL A 70 8.35 -0.21 -7.32
N SER A 71 8.22 0.62 -8.37
CA SER A 71 9.23 0.77 -9.43
C SER A 71 10.46 1.58 -8.99
N LEU A 72 10.27 2.47 -8.02
CA LEU A 72 11.27 3.39 -7.49
C LEU A 72 11.80 2.95 -6.12
N THR A 73 11.52 1.69 -5.73
CA THR A 73 11.96 1.13 -4.45
C THR A 73 13.45 1.34 -4.26
N ASN A 74 13.83 1.80 -3.06
CA ASN A 74 15.22 2.10 -2.74
C ASN A 74 16.13 0.90 -2.97
N THR A 75 17.26 1.12 -3.61
CA THR A 75 18.25 0.08 -3.84
C THR A 75 18.97 -0.27 -2.54
N MET A 76 19.52 -1.48 -2.45
CA MET A 76 20.34 -1.88 -1.29
C MET A 76 21.53 -0.92 -1.07
N ALA A 77 22.10 -0.36 -2.15
CA ALA A 77 23.18 0.62 -2.07
C ALA A 77 22.75 1.91 -1.35
N GLU A 78 21.54 2.41 -1.63
CA GLU A 78 20.97 3.58 -0.96
C GLU A 78 20.71 3.30 0.53
N TRP A 79 20.24 2.09 0.85
CA TRP A 79 20.07 1.66 2.24
C TRP A 79 21.40 1.59 3.00
N MET A 80 22.47 1.09 2.38
CA MET A 80 23.80 1.02 3.01
C MET A 80 24.43 2.39 3.24
N GLN A 81 24.13 3.39 2.41
CA GLN A 81 24.59 4.76 2.60
C GLN A 81 23.95 5.42 3.83
N VAL A 82 22.67 5.15 4.09
CA VAL A 82 21.91 5.74 5.19
C VAL A 82 22.09 4.95 6.49
N PHE A 83 22.13 3.63 6.40
CA PHE A 83 22.38 2.72 7.51
C PHE A 83 23.62 1.89 7.18
N PRO A 84 24.81 2.27 7.68
CA PRO A 84 26.04 1.51 7.46
C PRO A 84 25.98 0.21 8.27
N VAL A 85 25.20 -0.76 7.78
CA VAL A 85 25.13 -2.11 8.31
C VAL A 85 26.20 -2.92 7.61
N THR A 86 27.15 -3.44 8.38
CA THR A 86 28.14 -4.43 7.92
C THR A 86 27.46 -5.79 7.76
N ALA A 87 26.64 -5.92 6.73
CA ALA A 87 26.17 -7.20 6.24
C ALA A 87 27.07 -7.64 5.08
N LEU A 88 27.57 -8.88 5.12
CA LEU A 88 28.22 -9.44 3.93
C LEU A 88 27.19 -9.49 2.80
N PRO A 89 27.53 -8.99 1.59
CA PRO A 89 26.65 -9.12 0.45
C PRO A 89 26.36 -10.61 0.22
N PRO A 90 25.12 -10.98 -0.15
CA PRO A 90 24.80 -12.36 -0.48
C PRO A 90 25.71 -12.84 -1.63
N ASP A 91 26.14 -14.11 -1.57
CA ASP A 91 26.97 -14.73 -2.61
C ASP A 91 26.11 -15.07 -3.83
N LEU A 92 25.64 -14.02 -4.51
CA LEU A 92 24.78 -14.07 -5.69
C LEU A 92 25.35 -13.12 -6.74
N SER A 93 25.22 -13.49 -8.01
CA SER A 93 25.56 -12.56 -9.10
C SER A 93 24.57 -11.40 -9.14
N THR A 94 25.06 -10.20 -9.48
CA THR A 94 24.24 -8.98 -9.61
C THR A 94 23.02 -9.20 -10.52
N GLN A 95 23.22 -9.92 -11.63
CA GLN A 95 22.15 -10.28 -12.58
C GLN A 95 21.02 -11.07 -11.93
N THR A 96 21.34 -11.98 -11.01
CA THR A 96 20.34 -12.80 -10.31
C THR A 96 19.53 -11.96 -9.33
N VAL A 97 20.19 -11.03 -8.62
CA VAL A 97 19.53 -10.11 -7.69
C VAL A 97 18.59 -9.16 -8.44
N GLU A 98 19.04 -8.60 -9.56
CA GLU A 98 18.23 -7.74 -10.42
C GLU A 98 17.01 -8.48 -10.97
N ALA A 99 17.19 -9.71 -11.47
CA ALA A 99 16.08 -10.52 -12.00
C ALA A 99 15.01 -10.83 -10.94
N VAL A 100 15.42 -11.14 -9.70
CA VAL A 100 14.49 -11.39 -8.59
C VAL A 100 13.74 -10.12 -8.17
N ASN A 101 14.43 -8.98 -8.14
CA ASN A 101 13.80 -7.69 -7.83
C ASN A 101 12.78 -7.32 -8.89
N HIS A 102 13.14 -7.44 -10.18
CA HIS A 102 12.21 -7.20 -11.29
C HIS A 102 10.98 -8.11 -11.21
N PHE A 103 11.18 -9.41 -11.03
CA PHE A 103 10.06 -10.35 -10.86
C PHE A 103 9.15 -9.98 -9.68
N THR A 104 9.73 -9.57 -8.55
CA THR A 104 8.96 -9.19 -7.36
C THR A 104 8.15 -7.92 -7.59
N SER A 105 8.74 -6.91 -8.24
CA SER A 105 8.04 -5.69 -8.63
C SER A 105 6.90 -5.99 -9.61
N ASP A 106 7.17 -6.74 -10.68
CA ASP A 106 6.16 -7.10 -11.68
C ASP A 106 4.99 -7.87 -11.07
N PHE A 107 5.29 -8.81 -10.16
CA PHE A 107 4.29 -9.57 -9.42
C PHE A 107 3.40 -8.66 -8.57
N GLN A 108 3.99 -7.72 -7.82
CA GLN A 108 3.26 -6.79 -6.96
C GLN A 108 2.34 -5.88 -7.78
N MET A 109 2.85 -5.35 -8.90
CA MET A 109 2.08 -4.48 -9.80
C MET A 109 0.91 -5.23 -10.44
N ALA A 110 1.15 -6.43 -11.00
CA ALA A 110 0.11 -7.26 -11.61
C ALA A 110 -0.95 -7.71 -10.60
N PHE A 111 -0.53 -8.10 -9.39
CA PHE A 111 -1.46 -8.51 -8.34
C PHE A 111 -2.37 -7.36 -7.90
N MET A 112 -1.81 -6.15 -7.75
CA MET A 112 -2.59 -4.97 -7.39
C MET A 112 -3.61 -4.62 -8.48
N LEU A 113 -3.24 -4.67 -9.76
CA LEU A 113 -4.18 -4.43 -10.88
C LEU A 113 -5.36 -5.40 -10.85
N VAL A 114 -5.08 -6.70 -10.73
CA VAL A 114 -6.14 -7.72 -10.73
C VAL A 114 -7.09 -7.53 -9.55
N LEU A 115 -6.58 -7.17 -8.37
CA LEU A 115 -7.42 -6.90 -7.21
C LEU A 115 -8.18 -5.58 -7.33
N ALA A 116 -7.55 -4.55 -7.88
CA ALA A 116 -8.17 -3.27 -8.16
C ALA A 116 -9.37 -3.44 -9.09
N GLU A 117 -9.18 -4.12 -10.23
CA GLU A 117 -10.24 -4.39 -11.20
C GLU A 117 -11.36 -5.22 -10.58
N LYS A 118 -11.03 -6.30 -9.86
CA LYS A 118 -12.03 -7.14 -9.18
C LYS A 118 -12.82 -6.41 -8.09
N SER A 119 -12.23 -5.40 -7.45
CA SER A 119 -12.84 -4.69 -6.33
C SER A 119 -13.61 -3.45 -6.76
N THR A 120 -13.13 -2.75 -7.77
CA THR A 120 -13.69 -1.48 -8.23
C THR A 120 -14.54 -1.65 -9.49
N GLY A 121 -14.37 -2.75 -10.24
CA GLY A 121 -14.96 -2.96 -11.56
C GLY A 121 -14.31 -2.11 -12.65
N PHE A 122 -13.20 -1.44 -12.37
CA PHE A 122 -12.53 -0.49 -13.25
C PHE A 122 -11.13 -0.99 -13.63
N ASP A 123 -10.82 -0.95 -14.92
CA ASP A 123 -9.49 -1.26 -15.43
C ASP A 123 -8.54 -0.09 -15.16
N ALA A 124 -7.62 -0.29 -14.22
CA ALA A 124 -6.60 0.67 -13.84
C ALA A 124 -5.28 0.52 -14.62
N SER A 125 -5.27 -0.21 -15.74
CA SER A 125 -4.08 -0.45 -16.57
C SER A 125 -3.37 0.85 -16.98
N TYR A 126 -4.09 1.92 -17.26
CA TYR A 126 -3.51 3.23 -17.59
C TYR A 126 -2.60 3.79 -16.49
N ALA A 127 -2.80 3.40 -15.22
CA ALA A 127 -1.92 3.81 -14.14
C ALA A 127 -0.50 3.24 -14.28
N LEU A 128 -0.32 2.07 -14.91
CA LEU A 128 1.00 1.56 -15.27
C LEU A 128 1.67 2.42 -16.32
N GLU A 129 0.93 2.88 -17.33
CA GLU A 129 1.47 3.75 -18.38
C GLU A 129 1.99 5.07 -17.78
N ILE A 130 1.25 5.64 -16.83
CA ILE A 130 1.71 6.81 -16.05
C ILE A 130 3.00 6.50 -15.31
N ALA A 131 3.05 5.37 -14.60
CA ALA A 131 4.22 5.00 -13.81
C ALA A 131 5.46 4.78 -14.68
N GLU A 132 5.34 4.04 -15.78
CA GLU A 132 6.44 3.80 -16.72
C GLU A 132 6.93 5.11 -17.37
N ALA A 133 6.01 6.01 -17.74
CA ALA A 133 6.36 7.30 -18.31
C ALA A 133 7.12 8.21 -17.34
N LEU A 134 6.78 8.16 -16.04
CA LEU A 134 7.34 9.05 -15.02
C LEU A 134 8.48 8.43 -14.20
N LYS A 135 8.72 7.12 -14.29
CA LYS A 135 9.73 6.40 -13.50
C LYS A 135 11.13 7.00 -13.67
N SER A 136 11.55 7.28 -14.90
CA SER A 136 12.88 7.85 -15.17
C SER A 136 13.00 9.30 -14.67
N GLU A 137 11.91 10.06 -14.71
CA GLU A 137 11.82 11.44 -14.20
C GLU A 137 12.11 11.50 -12.70
N PHE A 138 11.62 10.51 -11.93
CA PHE A 138 11.68 10.50 -10.46
C PHE A 138 12.75 9.58 -9.87
N ALA A 139 13.55 8.90 -10.70
CA ALA A 139 14.59 7.98 -10.24
C ALA A 139 15.61 8.64 -9.30
N GLY A 140 15.90 9.93 -9.51
CA GLY A 140 16.84 10.71 -8.70
C GLY A 140 16.24 11.37 -7.46
N TYR A 141 14.95 11.19 -7.18
CA TYR A 141 14.30 11.83 -6.03
C TYR A 141 14.75 11.19 -4.71
N SER A 142 14.60 11.95 -3.63
CA SER A 142 14.96 11.49 -2.29
C SER A 142 14.27 10.15 -1.98
N ALA A 143 15.03 9.25 -1.37
CA ALA A 143 14.49 7.99 -0.83
C ALA A 143 13.33 8.24 0.16
N LEU A 144 13.32 9.41 0.81
CA LEU A 144 12.24 9.88 1.68
C LEU A 144 11.02 10.38 0.89
N VAL A 145 11.10 10.63 -0.41
CA VAL A 145 9.93 10.89 -1.25
C VAL A 145 9.44 9.58 -1.87
N ARG A 146 10.35 8.75 -2.39
CA ARG A 146 10.03 7.52 -3.14
C ARG A 146 9.38 6.43 -2.29
N ARG A 147 9.77 6.29 -1.01
CA ARG A 147 9.19 5.31 -0.08
C ARG A 147 7.80 5.75 0.39
N ASP A 148 6.88 4.82 0.70
CA ASP A 148 5.55 5.15 1.25
C ASP A 148 4.83 6.27 0.44
N LEU A 149 5.10 6.34 -0.87
CA LEU A 149 4.72 7.42 -1.77
C LEU A 149 3.20 7.56 -1.82
N VAL A 150 2.47 6.45 -1.82
CA VAL A 150 0.99 6.46 -1.81
C VAL A 150 0.46 7.22 -0.59
N MET A 151 1.01 6.92 0.60
CA MET A 151 0.62 7.53 1.87
C MET A 151 1.04 9.00 1.96
N ARG A 152 2.23 9.33 1.45
CA ARG A 152 2.79 10.69 1.46
C ARG A 152 2.07 11.61 0.50
N CYS A 153 1.77 11.13 -0.71
CA CYS A 153 0.92 11.86 -1.66
C CYS A 153 -0.46 12.12 -1.03
N PHE A 154 -1.08 11.11 -0.41
CA PHE A 154 -2.36 11.30 0.28
C PHE A 154 -2.28 12.35 1.41
N ALA A 155 -1.24 12.31 2.25
CA ALA A 155 -1.07 13.29 3.32
C ALA A 155 -0.80 14.72 2.79
N CYS A 156 -0.13 14.86 1.65
CA CYS A 156 0.10 16.14 1.00
C CYS A 156 -1.17 16.69 0.32
N GLU A 157 -1.96 15.82 -0.34
CA GLU A 157 -3.19 16.18 -1.04
C GLU A 157 -4.32 16.63 -0.08
N PHE A 158 -4.34 16.11 1.15
CA PHE A 158 -5.40 16.38 2.13
C PHE A 158 -4.81 16.99 3.41
N ARG A 159 -5.06 18.28 3.61
CA ARG A 159 -4.63 19.00 4.81
C ARG A 159 -5.36 18.46 6.06
N ASP A 160 -4.65 18.38 7.19
CA ASP A 160 -5.17 17.93 8.49
C ASP A 160 -5.82 16.53 8.41
N VAL A 161 -5.25 15.66 7.56
CA VAL A 161 -5.79 14.34 7.19
C VAL A 161 -6.00 13.44 8.41
N SER A 162 -5.10 13.42 9.38
CA SER A 162 -5.24 12.60 10.58
C SER A 162 -6.49 12.97 11.38
N VAL A 163 -6.79 14.26 11.48
CA VAL A 163 -8.02 14.75 12.15
C VAL A 163 -9.25 14.32 11.35
N GLY A 164 -9.21 14.45 10.02
CA GLY A 164 -10.27 13.99 9.13
C GLY A 164 -10.57 12.50 9.29
N ILE A 165 -9.54 11.66 9.34
CA ILE A 165 -9.68 10.20 9.54
C ILE A 165 -10.18 9.88 10.93
N TYR A 166 -9.67 10.54 11.96
CA TYR A 166 -10.15 10.35 13.34
C TYR A 166 -11.66 10.61 13.44
N CYS A 167 -12.11 11.73 12.86
CA CYS A 167 -13.52 12.08 12.76
C CYS A 167 -14.31 11.03 11.95
N TRP A 168 -13.78 10.59 10.81
CA TRP A 168 -14.41 9.55 9.98
C TRP A 168 -14.57 8.23 10.73
N LEU A 169 -13.54 7.78 11.47
CA LEU A 169 -13.59 6.56 12.27
C LEU A 169 -14.63 6.64 13.41
N ILE A 170 -14.88 7.83 13.97
CA ILE A 170 -15.96 8.05 14.95
C ILE A 170 -17.33 7.98 14.28
N VAL A 171 -17.51 8.69 13.15
CA VAL A 171 -18.78 8.71 12.39
C VAL A 171 -19.13 7.32 11.87
N ALA A 172 -18.14 6.57 11.39
CA ALA A 172 -18.29 5.18 10.97
C ALA A 172 -18.46 4.20 12.16
N GLY A 173 -18.40 4.68 13.41
CA GLY A 173 -18.60 3.89 14.61
C GLY A 173 -17.48 2.89 14.93
N VAL A 174 -16.30 3.03 14.32
CA VAL A 174 -15.11 2.21 14.62
C VAL A 174 -14.51 2.63 15.95
N LEU A 175 -14.42 3.94 16.19
CA LEU A 175 -13.98 4.50 17.46
C LEU A 175 -15.19 4.92 18.30
N PRO A 176 -15.12 4.77 19.64
CA PRO A 176 -16.21 5.19 20.50
C PRO A 176 -16.35 6.72 20.43
N VAL A 177 -17.60 7.18 20.41
CA VAL A 177 -17.93 8.61 20.52
C VAL A 177 -17.40 9.12 21.86
N THR A 178 -16.42 10.02 21.83
CA THR A 178 -16.00 10.81 22.99
C THR A 178 -16.68 12.19 22.94
N LYS A 179 -16.20 13.22 23.64
CA LYS A 179 -16.85 14.56 23.73
C LYS A 179 -17.18 15.21 22.37
N ASN A 180 -16.67 14.68 21.28
CA ASN A 180 -17.03 15.01 19.90
C ASN A 180 -18.13 14.06 19.42
N CYS A 181 -19.41 14.41 19.66
CA CYS A 181 -20.54 13.67 19.08
C CYS A 181 -20.52 13.76 17.55
N SER A 182 -20.97 12.69 16.87
CA SER A 182 -21.24 12.68 15.42
C SER A 182 -22.06 13.89 14.97
N ASP A 183 -23.01 14.32 15.80
CA ASP A 183 -23.88 15.48 15.55
C ASP A 183 -23.15 16.83 15.54
N ARG A 184 -21.94 16.89 16.14
CA ARG A 184 -21.06 18.08 16.13
C ARG A 184 -19.96 17.99 15.07
N ILE A 185 -19.69 16.79 14.55
CA ILE A 185 -18.80 16.58 13.40
C ILE A 185 -19.65 16.83 12.16
N SER A 186 -19.99 18.10 11.93
CA SER A 186 -20.73 18.54 10.75
C SER A 186 -19.79 18.57 9.55
N ASN A 187 -19.37 17.42 9.05
CA ASN A 187 -18.54 17.35 7.85
C ASN A 187 -19.19 16.39 6.86
N GLU A 188 -19.78 16.96 5.81
CA GLU A 188 -19.82 16.29 4.51
C GLU A 188 -18.37 15.98 4.15
N PHE A 189 -17.92 14.77 4.44
CA PHE A 189 -16.60 14.34 3.98
C PHE A 189 -16.64 14.39 2.46
N ASN A 190 -15.72 15.15 1.87
CA ASN A 190 -15.61 15.26 0.41
C ASN A 190 -15.50 13.85 -0.21
N ASP A 191 -16.28 13.57 -1.25
CA ASP A 191 -16.26 12.28 -1.97
C ASP A 191 -14.85 11.87 -2.41
N ARG A 192 -14.01 12.84 -2.79
CA ARG A 192 -12.60 12.64 -3.13
C ARG A 192 -11.82 12.09 -1.94
N PHE A 193 -11.99 12.70 -0.77
CA PHE A 193 -11.34 12.28 0.47
C PHE A 193 -11.75 10.85 0.85
N ILE A 194 -13.06 10.57 0.84
CA ILE A 194 -13.58 9.24 1.18
C ILE A 194 -13.09 8.18 0.17
N THR A 195 -13.12 8.48 -1.12
CA THR A 195 -12.62 7.57 -2.17
C THR A 195 -11.15 7.22 -1.93
N ARG A 196 -10.32 8.24 -1.72
CA ARG A 196 -8.88 8.07 -1.51
C ARG A 196 -8.55 7.36 -0.19
N LEU A 197 -9.26 7.68 0.88
CA LEU A 197 -9.14 7.02 2.17
C LEU A 197 -9.47 5.53 2.09
N THR A 198 -10.54 5.21 1.35
CA THR A 198 -11.00 3.84 1.12
C THR A 198 -9.95 3.04 0.34
N LEU A 199 -9.43 3.61 -0.74
CA LEU A 199 -8.35 3.01 -1.52
C LEU A 199 -7.11 2.75 -0.66
N LEU A 200 -6.78 3.67 0.23
CA LEU A 200 -5.63 3.56 1.12
C LEU A 200 -5.79 2.43 2.16
N ALA A 201 -6.99 2.30 2.72
CA ALA A 201 -7.31 1.20 3.63
C ALA A 201 -7.25 -0.16 2.93
N ASP A 202 -7.77 -0.24 1.71
CA ASP A 202 -7.71 -1.44 0.86
C ASP A 202 -6.27 -1.80 0.48
N HIS A 203 -5.51 -0.81 0.02
CA HIS A 203 -4.10 -0.92 -0.30
C HIS A 203 -3.31 -1.54 0.85
N GLU A 204 -3.47 -1.03 2.07
CA GLU A 204 -2.77 -1.58 3.24
C GLU A 204 -3.16 -3.03 3.52
N MET A 205 -4.42 -3.38 3.33
CA MET A 205 -4.87 -4.76 3.50
C MET A 205 -4.31 -5.70 2.42
N ILE A 206 -4.23 -5.24 1.17
CA ILE A 206 -3.65 -5.96 0.04
C ILE A 206 -2.15 -6.15 0.26
N VAL A 207 -1.41 -5.09 0.57
CA VAL A 207 0.04 -5.12 0.83
C VAL A 207 0.35 -5.99 2.04
N HIS A 208 -0.45 -5.91 3.11
CA HIS A 208 -0.32 -6.83 4.24
C HIS A 208 -0.56 -8.29 3.83
N SER A 209 -1.58 -8.56 3.02
CA SER A 209 -1.85 -9.90 2.50
C SER A 209 -0.71 -10.41 1.62
N LEU A 210 -0.11 -9.55 0.79
CA LEU A 210 1.07 -9.87 -0.02
C LEU A 210 2.25 -10.25 0.89
N LYS A 211 2.57 -9.41 1.89
CA LYS A 211 3.62 -9.70 2.88
C LYS A 211 3.37 -11.04 3.60
N VAL A 212 2.12 -11.31 3.95
CA VAL A 212 1.72 -12.54 4.63
C VAL A 212 1.76 -13.76 3.70
N MET A 213 1.31 -13.66 2.45
CA MET A 213 1.37 -14.75 1.47
C MET A 213 2.81 -15.10 1.12
N ILE A 214 3.67 -14.09 0.97
CA ILE A 214 5.11 -14.27 0.83
C ILE A 214 5.66 -15.01 2.05
N SER A 215 5.13 -14.80 3.26
CA SER A 215 5.59 -15.46 4.50
C SER A 215 4.95 -16.82 4.84
N LYS A 216 3.69 -17.11 4.45
CA LYS A 216 2.88 -18.23 4.98
C LYS A 216 3.08 -19.55 4.26
N ASP A 217 3.17 -19.54 2.94
CA ASP A 217 3.48 -20.75 2.15
C ASP A 217 5.01 -20.90 1.95
N ASN A 218 5.78 -20.04 2.61
CA ASN A 218 7.16 -19.81 2.25
C ASN A 218 7.97 -19.37 3.47
N SER A 219 8.05 -20.24 4.48
CA SER A 219 9.30 -20.29 5.27
C SER A 219 10.52 -20.49 4.34
N THR A 220 10.30 -21.00 3.12
CA THR A 220 11.22 -20.99 1.97
C THR A 220 11.50 -19.65 1.31
N SER A 221 10.62 -18.64 1.35
CA SER A 221 10.97 -17.29 0.87
C SER A 221 11.89 -16.56 1.84
N VAL A 222 11.81 -16.90 3.14
CA VAL A 222 12.80 -16.46 4.13
C VAL A 222 14.18 -17.08 3.83
N PHE A 223 14.22 -18.27 3.21
CA PHE A 223 15.46 -18.87 2.68
C PHE A 223 15.91 -18.28 1.33
N LEU A 224 15.03 -17.64 0.54
CA LEU A 224 15.43 -16.85 -0.64
C LEU A 224 16.26 -15.61 -0.26
N GLY A 225 16.21 -15.18 1.01
CA GLY A 225 17.05 -14.13 1.58
C GLY A 225 18.27 -14.62 2.38
N GLN A 226 18.54 -15.93 2.44
CA GLN A 226 19.64 -16.47 3.24
C GLN A 226 20.52 -17.48 2.46
N ALA A 227 21.67 -16.98 1.99
CA ALA A 227 22.64 -17.64 1.12
C ALA A 227 23.48 -18.74 1.82
N LYS A 228 22.85 -19.76 2.42
CA LYS A 228 23.56 -20.95 2.90
C LYS A 228 22.98 -22.29 2.44
N PHE A 229 22.14 -22.32 1.42
CA PHE A 229 21.57 -23.59 0.95
C PHE A 229 21.76 -23.77 -0.56
N GLU A 230 22.53 -24.79 -0.92
CA GLU A 230 22.49 -25.41 -2.24
C GLU A 230 21.12 -26.08 -2.41
N LEU A 231 20.23 -25.45 -3.18
CA LEU A 231 18.90 -25.98 -3.41
C LEU A 231 18.95 -27.05 -4.50
N LYS A 232 18.52 -28.26 -4.15
CA LYS A 232 18.44 -29.40 -5.08
C LYS A 232 17.42 -29.13 -6.19
N GLU A 233 17.63 -29.73 -7.36
CA GLU A 233 16.79 -29.60 -8.55
C GLU A 233 15.30 -29.90 -8.29
N ALA A 234 15.01 -30.87 -7.42
CA ALA A 234 13.65 -31.17 -6.96
C ALA A 234 12.97 -29.99 -6.23
N THR A 235 13.73 -29.11 -5.58
CA THR A 235 13.24 -27.89 -4.92
C THR A 235 12.98 -26.78 -5.93
N ILE A 236 13.79 -26.68 -6.99
CA ILE A 236 13.57 -25.76 -8.11
C ILE A 236 12.30 -26.15 -8.88
N VAL A 237 12.13 -27.45 -9.17
CA VAL A 237 10.90 -27.99 -9.77
C VAL A 237 9.68 -27.68 -8.89
N ARG A 238 9.82 -27.74 -7.58
CA ARG A 238 8.74 -27.40 -6.62
C ARG A 238 8.42 -25.91 -6.58
N LEU A 239 9.41 -25.03 -6.79
CA LEU A 239 9.21 -23.58 -6.91
C LEU A 239 8.54 -23.20 -8.24
N LEU A 240 8.91 -23.87 -9.33
CA LEU A 240 8.22 -23.77 -10.62
C LEU A 240 6.79 -24.33 -10.55
N ASP A 241 6.56 -25.40 -9.78
CA ASP A 241 5.22 -25.89 -9.46
C ASP A 241 4.43 -24.90 -8.60
N ILE A 242 5.06 -24.15 -7.69
CA ILE A 242 4.41 -23.06 -6.94
C ILE A 242 4.03 -21.90 -7.87
N GLN A 243 4.88 -21.55 -8.84
CA GLN A 243 4.58 -20.56 -9.88
C GLN A 243 3.43 -21.04 -10.80
N LYS A 244 3.38 -22.34 -11.11
CA LYS A 244 2.27 -22.97 -11.84
C LYS A 244 0.98 -22.99 -11.01
N VAL A 245 1.05 -23.37 -9.74
CA VAL A 245 -0.06 -23.30 -8.78
C VAL A 245 -0.50 -21.86 -8.60
N PHE A 246 0.38 -20.86 -8.72
CA PHE A 246 0.04 -19.43 -8.70
C PHE A 246 -0.76 -19.01 -9.94
N ASN A 247 -0.33 -19.41 -11.14
CA ASN A 247 -1.10 -19.24 -12.37
C ASN A 247 -2.48 -19.93 -12.28
N GLU A 248 -2.56 -21.07 -11.61
CA GLU A 248 -3.82 -21.76 -11.28
C GLU A 248 -4.59 -21.09 -10.12
N SER A 249 -3.95 -20.27 -9.28
CA SER A 249 -4.54 -19.59 -8.11
C SER A 249 -5.12 -18.22 -8.43
N VAL A 250 -4.72 -17.59 -9.53
CA VAL A 250 -5.44 -16.45 -10.14
C VAL A 250 -6.90 -16.83 -10.46
N ALA A 251 -7.15 -18.12 -10.71
CA ALA A 251 -8.47 -18.71 -10.92
C ALA A 251 -9.16 -19.25 -9.64
N LYS A 252 -8.53 -19.19 -8.46
CA LYS A 252 -9.10 -19.76 -7.21
C LYS A 252 -10.07 -18.81 -6.49
N SER A 253 -11.12 -19.40 -5.93
CA SER A 253 -12.11 -18.76 -5.06
C SER A 253 -11.56 -18.18 -3.75
N SER A 254 -10.28 -18.43 -3.40
CA SER A 254 -9.60 -17.94 -2.19
C SER A 254 -9.18 -16.47 -2.25
N LEU A 255 -9.11 -15.85 -3.44
CA LEU A 255 -8.98 -14.39 -3.58
C LEU A 255 -10.23 -13.63 -3.07
N ARG A 256 -11.34 -14.33 -2.79
CA ARG A 256 -12.54 -13.78 -2.09
C ARG A 256 -12.27 -13.41 -0.62
N GLY A 257 -11.08 -13.70 -0.12
CA GLY A 257 -10.74 -13.55 1.30
C GLY A 257 -10.34 -12.14 1.71
N ILE A 258 -9.75 -11.28 0.87
CA ILE A 258 -9.25 -9.96 1.30
C ILE A 258 -10.45 -9.05 1.56
N PRO A 259 -10.62 -8.50 2.79
CA PRO A 259 -11.67 -7.53 3.04
C PRO A 259 -11.31 -6.26 2.27
N LEU A 260 -12.20 -5.84 1.37
CA LEU A 260 -12.06 -4.62 0.60
C LEU A 260 -13.27 -3.75 0.87
N ILE A 261 -13.02 -2.47 1.06
CA ILE A 261 -14.02 -1.44 1.22
C ILE A 261 -14.53 -1.00 -0.16
N ASN A 262 -13.67 -0.88 -1.19
CA ASN A 262 -14.08 -0.37 -2.52
C ASN A 262 -15.05 -1.24 -3.33
N GLY A 263 -15.33 -2.47 -2.90
CA GLY A 263 -16.34 -3.33 -3.52
C GLY A 263 -17.72 -3.28 -2.86
N ARG A 264 -17.92 -2.43 -1.84
CA ARG A 264 -19.17 -2.38 -1.05
C ARG A 264 -19.54 -0.93 -0.68
N ASP A 265 -20.83 -0.70 -0.50
CA ASP A 265 -21.41 0.64 -0.33
C ASP A 265 -20.93 1.32 0.97
N LEU A 266 -20.12 2.38 0.81
CA LEU A 266 -19.45 3.17 1.85
C LEU A 266 -20.40 3.92 2.79
N THR A 267 -21.68 4.00 2.44
CA THR A 267 -22.71 4.67 3.24
C THR A 267 -23.07 3.92 4.52
N SER A 268 -22.67 2.64 4.65
CA SER A 268 -23.02 1.81 5.79
C SER A 268 -21.92 1.76 6.84
N ALA A 269 -22.12 2.44 7.98
CA ALA A 269 -21.24 2.37 9.15
C ALA A 269 -20.96 0.91 9.60
N GLU A 270 -21.96 0.03 9.52
CA GLU A 270 -21.79 -1.39 9.83
C GLU A 270 -20.74 -2.07 8.94
N GLN A 271 -20.62 -1.69 7.68
CA GLN A 271 -19.65 -2.29 6.77
C GLN A 271 -18.22 -1.87 7.12
N VAL A 272 -18.02 -0.60 7.45
CA VAL A 272 -16.73 -0.07 7.90
C VAL A 272 -16.31 -0.73 9.22
N GLN A 273 -17.23 -0.90 10.17
CA GLN A 273 -16.97 -1.65 11.41
C GLN A 273 -16.54 -3.09 11.12
N ARG A 274 -17.30 -3.83 10.29
CA ARG A 274 -16.96 -5.22 9.91
C ARG A 274 -15.59 -5.30 9.25
N PHE A 275 -15.24 -4.33 8.41
CA PHE A 275 -13.92 -4.26 7.79
C PHE A 275 -12.82 -4.13 8.84
N PHE A 276 -12.91 -3.16 9.77
CA PHE A 276 -11.90 -2.99 10.82
C PHE A 276 -11.86 -4.15 11.81
N ASP A 277 -12.98 -4.83 12.07
CA ASP A 277 -13.00 -6.07 12.84
C ASP A 277 -12.21 -7.18 12.13
N GLN A 278 -12.43 -7.35 10.83
CA GLN A 278 -11.69 -8.31 10.01
C GLN A 278 -10.22 -7.93 9.89
N TRP A 279 -9.90 -6.64 9.72
CA TRP A 279 -8.53 -6.13 9.74
C TRP A 279 -7.86 -6.46 11.07
N GLY A 280 -8.45 -6.08 12.20
CA GLY A 280 -7.92 -6.35 13.53
C GLY A 280 -7.76 -7.84 13.83
N SER A 281 -8.61 -8.70 13.24
CA SER A 281 -8.46 -10.15 13.36
C SER A 281 -7.27 -10.71 12.56
N ARG A 282 -6.92 -10.08 11.44
CA ARG A 282 -5.90 -10.56 10.48
C ARG A 282 -4.52 -9.94 10.68
N LYS A 283 -4.45 -8.66 11.06
CA LYS A 283 -3.19 -7.94 11.38
C LYS A 283 -2.66 -8.29 12.79
N ALA A 284 -3.33 -9.18 13.52
CA ALA A 284 -2.82 -9.70 14.78
C ALA A 284 -1.57 -10.56 14.54
N ARG A 285 -0.40 -9.91 14.73
CA ARG A 285 0.99 -10.41 14.78
C ARG A 285 1.84 -10.15 13.53
N LEU A 286 2.27 -8.90 13.38
CA LEU A 286 3.63 -8.52 12.99
C LEU A 286 4.01 -7.24 13.77
N ARG A 287 4.02 -7.33 15.11
CA ARG A 287 4.89 -6.46 15.90
C ARG A 287 6.17 -7.28 16.09
N MET A 288 7.28 -6.79 15.55
CA MET A 288 8.60 -7.18 16.03
C MET A 288 8.67 -6.98 17.54
#